data_AF-A0A845I1F8-F1
#
_entry.id   AF-A0A845I1F8-F1
#
_cell.length_a   1.000
_cell.length_b   1.000
_cell.length_c   1.000
_cell.angle_alpha   90.00
_cell.angle_beta   90.00
_cell.angle_gamma   90.00
#
_symmetry.space_group_name_H-M   'P 1'
#
loop_
_entity.id
_entity.type
_entity.pdbx_description
1 polymer ?
#
loop_
_entity_poly.entity_id
_entity_poly.type
_entity_poly.pdbx_seq_one_letter_code
_entity_poly.pdbx_strand_id
1 'polypeptide(L)'
;MSEILVTPALQNSIMFHAIKRTALQEFGHEISTLVVGSSHGDCGFNPEFFPGSFNLCTSSQDLKFSSLLYEKAVEQCPGIRNLILFYSVFSPGSVLEKSPSENYHALSLNELFDLGLDFEDMDETSTWLGANIKGRLDGVSKQAGYMGFVANEGKGIYR
;
A
#
# COMPACT_ATOMS: atom_id res chain seq x y z
N MET A 1 26.41 -10.75 -12.87
CA MET A 1 25.25 -10.50 -11.99
C MET A 1 24.97 -9.02 -12.06
N SER A 2 23.87 -8.60 -12.69
CA SER A 2 23.47 -7.20 -12.71
C SER A 2 23.00 -6.80 -11.32
N GLU A 3 23.62 -5.78 -10.73
CA GLU A 3 23.18 -5.19 -9.48
C GLU A 3 21.74 -4.67 -9.63
N ILE A 4 20.91 -4.91 -8.61
CA ILE A 4 19.57 -4.33 -8.54
C ILE A 4 19.73 -2.83 -8.38
N LEU A 5 19.43 -2.08 -9.45
CA LEU A 5 19.24 -0.64 -9.34
C LEU A 5 17.90 -0.39 -8.66
N VAL A 6 17.87 -0.53 -7.33
CA VAL A 6 16.75 -0.10 -6.51
C VAL A 6 16.70 1.43 -6.61
N THR A 7 15.74 1.96 -7.35
CA THR A 7 15.56 3.41 -7.44
C THR A 7 15.14 3.96 -6.07
N PRO A 8 15.46 5.22 -5.74
CA PRO A 8 14.99 5.84 -4.50
C PRO A 8 13.45 5.80 -4.37
N ALA A 9 12.72 5.93 -5.49
CA ALA A 9 11.26 5.85 -5.51
C ALA A 9 10.76 4.46 -5.08
N LEU A 10 11.35 3.39 -5.61
CA LEU A 10 11.04 2.02 -5.20
C LEU A 10 11.40 1.77 -3.73
N GLN A 11 12.59 2.20 -3.30
CA GLN A 11 13.00 2.05 -1.91
C GLN A 11 12.01 2.73 -0.95
N ASN A 12 11.58 3.94 -1.29
CA ASN A 12 10.58 4.67 -0.52
C ASN A 12 9.23 3.94 -0.50
N SER A 13 8.79 3.42 -1.65
CA SER A 13 7.57 2.62 -1.75
C SER A 13 7.62 1.37 -0.88
N ILE A 14 8.72 0.61 -0.93
CA ILE A 14 8.94 -0.57 -0.09
C ILE A 14 8.85 -0.19 1.39
N MET A 15 9.58 0.85 1.81
CA MET A 15 9.58 1.26 3.22
C MET A 15 8.19 1.72 3.67
N PHE A 16 7.50 2.48 2.83
CA PHE A 16 6.16 2.99 3.12
C PHE A 16 5.12 1.87 3.25
N HIS A 17 5.12 0.92 2.32
CA HIS A 17 4.22 -0.23 2.37
C HIS A 17 4.58 -1.18 3.53
N ALA A 18 5.86 -1.35 3.86
CA ALA A 18 6.30 -2.16 5.00
C ALA A 18 5.82 -1.59 6.33
N ILE A 19 5.80 -0.26 6.47
CA ILE A 19 5.20 0.43 7.63
C ILE A 19 3.73 0.05 7.78
N LYS A 20 2.94 0.20 6.71
CA LYS A 20 1.50 -0.11 6.74
C LYS A 20 1.25 -1.59 7.01
N ARG A 21 2.00 -2.49 6.38
CA ARG A 21 1.89 -3.94 6.58
C ARG A 21 2.20 -4.34 8.03
N THR A 22 3.30 -3.80 8.58
CA THR A 22 3.69 -4.07 9.97
C THR A 22 2.63 -3.57 10.94
N ALA A 23 2.13 -2.34 10.75
CA ALA A 23 1.09 -1.78 11.59
C ALA A 23 -0.24 -2.55 11.48
N LEU A 24 -0.63 -3.01 10.28
CA LEU A 24 -1.83 -3.82 10.08
C LEU A 24 -1.76 -5.13 10.88
N GLN A 25 -0.59 -5.79 10.88
CA GLN A 25 -0.37 -7.03 11.61
C GLN A 25 -0.33 -6.82 13.12
N GLU A 26 0.28 -5.74 13.58
CA GLU A 26 0.40 -5.43 15.01
C GLU A 26 -0.95 -5.04 15.62
N PHE A 27 -1.70 -4.16 14.95
CA PHE A 27 -2.94 -3.58 15.47
C PHE A 27 -4.20 -4.24 14.92
N GLY A 28 -4.09 -5.33 14.15
CA GLY A 28 -5.22 -5.93 13.42
C GLY A 28 -6.46 -6.25 14.26
N HIS A 29 -6.25 -6.60 15.53
CA HIS A 29 -7.32 -6.89 16.49
C HIS A 29 -8.10 -5.65 16.97
N GLU A 30 -7.54 -4.45 16.81
CA GLU A 30 -8.17 -3.16 17.18
C GLU A 30 -8.96 -2.55 16.01
N ILE A 31 -8.80 -3.08 14.80
CA ILE A 31 -9.36 -2.50 13.58
C ILE A 31 -10.80 -2.97 13.38
N SER A 32 -11.71 -2.00 13.29
CA SER A 32 -13.11 -2.22 12.94
C SER A 32 -13.52 -1.52 11.63
N THR A 33 -12.74 -0.54 11.20
CA THR A 33 -12.97 0.23 9.96
C THR A 33 -11.70 0.25 9.13
N LEU A 34 -11.74 -0.34 7.93
CA LEU A 34 -10.64 -0.28 7.00
C LEU A 34 -10.84 0.88 6.03
N VAL A 35 -9.79 1.64 5.77
CA VAL A 35 -9.78 2.72 4.78
C VAL A 35 -8.82 2.35 3.66
N VAL A 36 -9.31 2.30 2.42
CA VAL A 36 -8.53 1.95 1.22
C VAL A 36 -8.77 2.96 0.11
N GLY A 37 -7.83 3.05 -0.83
CA GLY A 37 -7.91 3.97 -1.97
C GLY A 37 -6.64 4.80 -2.15
N SER A 38 -6.75 5.83 -2.99
CA SER A 38 -5.60 6.62 -3.47
C SER A 38 -4.96 7.54 -2.43
N SER A 39 -4.00 8.35 -2.88
CA SER A 39 -3.32 9.39 -2.09
C SER A 39 -4.27 10.37 -1.38
N HIS A 40 -5.49 10.58 -1.89
CA HIS A 40 -6.50 11.39 -1.20
C HIS A 40 -6.84 10.84 0.18
N GLY A 41 -6.97 9.52 0.32
CA GLY A 41 -7.18 8.89 1.61
C GLY A 41 -5.90 8.84 2.44
N ASP A 42 -4.76 8.57 1.80
CA ASP A 42 -3.46 8.52 2.49
C ASP A 42 -3.04 9.86 3.13
N CYS A 43 -3.46 10.97 2.53
CA CYS A 43 -3.22 12.32 3.06
C CYS A 43 -4.40 12.86 3.87
N GLY A 44 -5.63 12.47 3.53
CA GLY A 44 -6.85 13.09 4.05
C GLY A 44 -7.51 12.38 5.23
N PHE A 45 -7.21 11.10 5.44
CA PHE A 45 -7.81 10.33 6.54
C PHE A 45 -6.79 10.05 7.64
N ASN A 46 -6.88 10.79 8.74
CA ASN A 46 -6.08 10.52 9.95
C ASN A 46 -6.93 9.70 10.96
N PRO A 47 -6.57 8.42 11.23
CA PRO A 47 -7.27 7.57 12.18
C PRO A 47 -7.31 8.10 13.62
N GLU A 48 -6.44 9.04 13.98
CA GLU A 48 -6.45 9.72 15.29
C GLU A 48 -7.82 10.36 15.59
N PHE A 49 -8.54 10.80 14.55
CA PHE A 49 -9.84 11.42 14.68
C PHE A 49 -11.02 10.46 14.43
N PHE A 50 -10.74 9.18 14.16
CA PHE A 50 -11.76 8.16 13.94
C PHE A 50 -11.32 6.82 14.58
N PRO A 51 -11.53 6.64 15.89
CA PRO A 51 -11.03 5.48 16.61
C PRO A 51 -11.48 4.13 16.03
N GLY A 52 -10.57 3.14 16.08
CA GLY A 52 -10.81 1.81 15.52
C GLY A 52 -10.79 1.77 13.98
N SER A 53 -10.24 2.80 13.33
CA SER A 53 -9.95 2.78 11.90
C SER A 53 -8.48 2.58 11.59
N PHE A 54 -8.21 2.09 10.37
CA PHE A 54 -6.87 1.90 9.86
C PHE A 54 -6.77 2.44 8.43
N ASN A 55 -5.77 3.28 8.17
CA ASN A 55 -5.52 3.86 6.85
C ASN A 55 -4.55 2.98 6.04
N LEU A 56 -5.12 2.15 5.16
CA LEU A 56 -4.41 1.32 4.19
C LEU A 56 -4.36 1.96 2.79
N CYS A 57 -4.72 3.24 2.65
CA CYS A 57 -4.56 3.97 1.39
C CYS A 57 -3.08 4.13 1.04
N THR A 58 -2.76 4.18 -0.25
CA THR A 58 -1.40 4.37 -0.76
C THR A 58 -1.39 5.28 -1.98
N SER A 59 -0.21 5.74 -2.38
CA SER A 59 -0.08 6.58 -3.59
C SER A 59 -0.49 5.78 -4.82
N SER A 60 -1.29 6.41 -5.68
CA SER A 60 -1.76 5.85 -6.96
C SER A 60 -2.50 4.51 -6.89
N GLN A 61 -2.96 4.13 -5.69
CA GLN A 61 -3.77 2.94 -5.49
C GLN A 61 -5.06 3.00 -6.32
N ASP A 62 -5.22 2.03 -7.22
CA ASP A 62 -6.41 1.87 -8.04
C ASP A 62 -7.47 0.99 -7.34
N LEU A 63 -8.58 0.73 -8.03
CA LEU A 63 -9.65 -0.13 -7.50
C LEU A 63 -9.21 -1.59 -7.33
N LYS A 64 -8.35 -2.11 -8.23
CA LYS A 64 -7.86 -3.48 -8.17
C LYS A 64 -7.05 -3.69 -6.88
N PHE A 65 -6.05 -2.84 -6.64
CA PHE A 65 -5.25 -2.91 -5.42
C PHE A 65 -6.07 -2.60 -4.17
N SER A 66 -7.08 -1.73 -4.25
CA SER A 66 -8.00 -1.51 -3.13
C SER A 66 -8.81 -2.76 -2.76
N SER A 67 -9.28 -3.52 -3.74
CA SER A 67 -9.98 -4.79 -3.49
C SER A 67 -9.06 -5.83 -2.87
N LEU A 68 -7.88 -6.03 -3.47
CA LEU A 68 -6.90 -7.03 -3.00
C LEU A 68 -6.41 -6.73 -1.59
N LEU A 69 -6.13 -5.46 -1.29
CA LEU A 69 -5.72 -5.04 0.06
C LEU A 69 -6.85 -5.20 1.07
N TYR A 70 -8.10 -4.96 0.67
CA TYR A 70 -9.26 -5.24 1.51
C TYR A 70 -9.37 -6.73 1.83
N GLU A 71 -9.31 -7.60 0.81
CA GLU A 71 -9.35 -9.05 0.96
C GLU A 71 -8.25 -9.54 1.91
N LYS A 72 -7.01 -9.09 1.72
CA LYS A 72 -5.90 -9.46 2.60
C LYS A 72 -6.07 -8.93 4.03
N ALA A 73 -6.61 -7.72 4.18
CA ALA A 73 -6.82 -7.13 5.50
C ALA A 73 -7.90 -7.87 6.30
N VAL A 74 -9.01 -8.28 5.68
CA VAL A 74 -10.07 -9.00 6.39
C VAL A 74 -9.67 -10.42 6.82
N GLU A 75 -8.72 -11.05 6.12
CA GLU A 75 -8.10 -12.31 6.57
C GLU A 75 -7.31 -12.14 7.87
N GLN A 76 -6.65 -10.98 8.05
CA GLN A 76 -5.78 -10.70 9.19
C GLN A 76 -6.51 -10.01 10.35
N CYS A 77 -7.59 -9.31 10.05
CA CYS A 77 -8.29 -8.41 10.98
C CYS A 77 -9.78 -8.79 11.03
N PRO A 78 -10.17 -9.81 11.80
CA PRO A 78 -11.55 -10.32 11.82
C PRO A 78 -12.57 -9.33 12.41
N GLY A 79 -12.11 -8.24 13.05
CA GLY A 79 -12.96 -7.19 13.59
C GLY A 79 -13.47 -6.18 12.55
N ILE A 80 -12.95 -6.20 11.32
CA ILE A 80 -13.36 -5.29 10.26
C ILE A 80 -14.85 -5.49 9.94
N ARG A 81 -15.62 -4.41 10.06
CA ARG A 81 -17.06 -4.37 9.75
C ARG A 81 -17.45 -3.20 8.86
N ASN A 82 -16.57 -2.20 8.73
CA ASN A 82 -16.77 -1.03 7.89
C ASN A 82 -15.62 -0.91 6.88
N LEU A 83 -15.96 -0.49 5.66
CA LEU A 83 -15.01 -0.14 4.61
C LEU A 83 -15.26 1.30 4.16
N ILE A 84 -14.21 2.12 4.17
CA ILE A 84 -14.21 3.46 3.57
C ILE A 84 -13.33 3.40 2.32
N LEU A 85 -13.94 3.60 1.15
CA LEU A 85 -13.23 3.61 -0.12
C LEU A 85 -13.06 5.05 -0.61
N PHE A 86 -11.81 5.50 -0.70
CA PHE A 86 -11.45 6.75 -1.35
C PHE A 86 -11.41 6.55 -2.87
N TYR A 87 -12.49 6.99 -3.51
CA TYR A 87 -12.69 6.91 -4.96
C TYR A 87 -12.72 8.30 -5.58
N SER A 88 -12.10 8.45 -6.75
CA SER A 88 -12.04 9.71 -7.49
C SER A 88 -12.38 9.50 -8.97
N VAL A 89 -12.53 10.59 -9.72
CA VAL A 89 -12.72 10.55 -11.18
C VAL A 89 -11.55 9.91 -11.93
N PHE A 90 -10.37 9.82 -11.30
CA PHE A 90 -9.19 9.16 -11.86
C PHE A 90 -9.10 7.67 -11.51
N SER A 91 -9.95 7.19 -10.60
CA SER A 91 -9.94 5.79 -10.18
C SER A 91 -10.45 4.80 -11.25
N PRO A 92 -11.55 5.07 -11.99
CA PRO A 92 -11.97 4.16 -13.05
C PRO A 92 -11.01 4.25 -14.26
N GLY A 93 -10.57 3.08 -14.74
CA GLY A 93 -9.66 2.97 -15.88
C GLY A 93 -8.17 3.14 -15.53
N SER A 94 -7.84 3.52 -14.29
CA SER A 94 -6.46 3.45 -13.81
C SER A 94 -6.05 2.00 -13.58
N VAL A 95 -4.86 1.66 -14.05
CA VAL A 95 -4.25 0.33 -13.90
C VAL A 95 -2.82 0.55 -13.41
N LEU A 96 -2.60 0.42 -12.11
CA LEU A 96 -1.35 0.77 -11.45
C LEU A 96 -0.16 0.00 -12.03
N GLU A 97 -0.32 -1.29 -12.34
CA GLU A 97 0.74 -2.09 -12.95
C GLU A 97 1.17 -1.61 -14.35
N LYS A 98 0.31 -0.85 -15.05
CA LYS A 98 0.59 -0.27 -16.37
C LYS A 98 1.04 1.18 -16.30
N SER A 99 1.21 1.75 -15.11
CA SER A 99 1.70 3.11 -14.95
C SER A 99 3.18 3.19 -15.36
N PRO A 100 3.56 4.07 -16.30
CA PRO A 100 4.94 4.18 -16.75
C PRO A 100 5.89 4.73 -15.68
N SER A 101 5.35 5.38 -14.64
CA SER A 101 6.14 6.06 -13.61
C SER A 101 5.88 5.57 -12.19
N GLU A 102 4.87 4.73 -11.96
CA GLU A 102 4.42 4.38 -10.60
C GLU A 102 4.15 2.87 -10.40
N ASN A 103 4.44 2.05 -11.41
CA ASN A 103 4.22 0.61 -11.34
C ASN A 103 5.04 -0.12 -10.26
N TYR A 104 6.10 0.50 -9.74
CA TYR A 104 6.83 0.01 -8.57
C TYR A 104 5.96 -0.08 -7.30
N HIS A 105 4.88 0.71 -7.22
CA HIS A 105 3.90 0.56 -6.14
C HIS A 105 3.18 -0.78 -6.25
N ALA A 106 2.75 -1.19 -7.45
CA ALA A 106 2.14 -2.49 -7.68
C ALA A 106 3.06 -3.65 -7.26
N LEU A 107 4.34 -3.58 -7.66
CA LEU A 107 5.34 -4.60 -7.31
C LEU A 107 5.54 -4.71 -5.79
N SER A 108 5.75 -3.58 -5.11
CA SER A 108 5.99 -3.59 -3.67
C SER A 108 4.74 -3.96 -2.86
N LEU A 109 3.53 -3.55 -3.28
CA LEU A 109 2.28 -3.98 -2.67
C LEU A 109 2.08 -5.49 -2.82
N ASN A 110 2.28 -6.02 -4.02
CA ASN A 110 2.11 -7.44 -4.30
C ASN A 110 2.97 -8.30 -3.38
N GLU A 111 4.23 -7.94 -3.23
CA GLU A 111 5.16 -8.69 -2.39
C GLU A 111 4.89 -8.52 -0.90
N LEU A 112 4.76 -7.27 -0.41
CA LEU A 112 4.66 -7.04 1.03
C LEU A 112 3.34 -7.54 1.62
N PHE A 113 2.25 -7.47 0.85
CA PHE A 113 0.93 -7.95 1.26
C PHE A 113 0.60 -9.34 0.73
N ASP A 114 1.51 -10.00 0.01
CA ASP A 114 1.30 -11.34 -0.53
C ASP A 114 -0.04 -11.44 -1.30
N LEU A 115 -0.17 -10.59 -2.32
CA LEU A 115 -1.38 -10.45 -3.14
C LEU A 115 -1.46 -11.48 -4.28
N GLY A 116 -0.39 -12.25 -4.52
CA GLY A 116 -0.39 -13.36 -5.48
C GLY A 116 -0.55 -12.95 -6.95
N LEU A 117 -0.27 -11.70 -7.31
CA LEU A 117 -0.32 -11.24 -8.69
C LEU A 117 0.94 -11.64 -9.46
N ASP A 118 0.73 -12.06 -10.70
CA ASP A 118 1.78 -12.19 -11.71
C ASP A 118 1.64 -11.05 -12.73
N PHE A 119 2.75 -10.38 -13.03
CA PHE A 119 2.76 -9.20 -13.88
C PHE A 119 3.39 -9.53 -15.26
N GLU A 120 2.63 -10.24 -16.09
CA GLU A 120 3.09 -10.72 -17.40
C GLU A 120 3.24 -9.60 -18.45
N ASP A 121 2.49 -8.51 -18.31
CA ASP A 121 2.40 -7.41 -19.29
C ASP A 121 3.19 -6.14 -18.89
N MET A 122 4.18 -6.26 -18.00
CA MET A 122 5.04 -5.12 -17.62
C MET A 122 6.23 -4.95 -18.56
N ASP A 123 6.86 -3.77 -18.51
CA ASP A 123 8.14 -3.56 -19.19
C ASP A 123 9.24 -4.47 -18.60
N GLU A 124 10.28 -4.74 -19.40
CA GLU A 124 11.36 -5.66 -19.02
C GLU A 124 12.03 -5.32 -17.68
N THR A 125 12.14 -4.03 -17.35
CA THR A 125 12.77 -3.58 -16.11
C THR A 125 11.90 -3.94 -14.91
N SER A 126 10.59 -3.72 -15.02
CA SER A 126 9.61 -4.03 -14.00
C SER A 126 9.42 -5.54 -13.80
N THR A 127 9.40 -6.33 -14.89
CA THR A 127 9.37 -7.80 -14.81
C THR A 127 10.63 -8.33 -14.13
N TRP A 128 11.81 -7.84 -14.52
CA TRP A 128 13.07 -8.20 -13.89
C TRP A 128 13.07 -7.83 -12.41
N LEU A 129 12.59 -6.63 -12.07
CA LEU A 129 12.52 -6.17 -10.70
C LEU A 129 11.59 -7.04 -9.85
N GLY A 130 10.38 -7.33 -10.33
CA GLY A 130 9.41 -8.22 -9.68
C GLY A 130 10.03 -9.57 -9.35
N ALA A 131 10.71 -10.20 -10.31
CA ALA A 131 11.43 -11.46 -10.08
C ALA A 131 12.55 -11.35 -9.03
N ASN A 132 13.20 -10.18 -8.93
CA ASN A 132 14.30 -9.95 -7.99
C ASN A 132 13.87 -9.53 -6.59
N ILE A 133 12.63 -9.08 -6.39
CA ILE A 133 12.07 -8.77 -5.06
C ILE A 133 11.22 -9.91 -4.49
N LYS A 134 10.76 -10.84 -5.34
CA LYS A 134 9.85 -11.92 -4.95
C LYS A 134 10.34 -12.73 -3.76
N GLY A 135 9.54 -12.77 -2.69
CA GLY A 135 9.85 -13.51 -1.45
C GLY A 135 11.04 -12.95 -0.64
N ARG A 136 11.50 -11.72 -0.93
CA ARG A 136 12.65 -11.11 -0.24
C ARG A 136 12.27 -9.94 0.67
N LEU A 137 11.01 -9.49 0.62
CA LEU A 137 10.55 -8.33 1.38
C LEU A 137 9.87 -8.68 2.70
N ASP A 138 9.65 -9.97 3.01
CA ASP A 138 8.95 -10.41 4.23
C ASP A 138 9.57 -9.91 5.54
N GLY A 139 10.90 -9.74 5.55
CA GLY A 139 11.66 -9.26 6.71
C GLY A 139 11.75 -7.73 6.80
N VAL A 140 11.23 -6.99 5.82
CA VAL A 140 11.24 -5.52 5.86
C VAL A 140 10.15 -5.04 6.80
N SER A 141 10.56 -4.45 7.92
CA SER A 141 9.65 -3.86 8.89
C SER A 141 10.18 -2.51 9.35
N LYS A 142 9.26 -1.58 9.61
CA LYS A 142 9.56 -0.28 10.22
C LYS A 142 8.30 0.22 10.91
N GLN A 143 8.42 0.64 12.15
CA GLN A 143 7.34 1.29 12.87
C GLN A 143 7.48 2.80 12.74
N ALA A 144 6.50 3.45 12.12
CA ALA A 144 6.37 4.90 12.05
C ALA A 144 4.90 5.25 11.72
N GLY A 145 4.37 6.34 12.28
CA GLY A 145 2.97 6.74 12.07
C GLY A 145 1.99 6.15 13.09
N TYR A 146 0.69 6.30 12.84
CA TYR A 146 -0.42 5.87 13.71
C TYR A 146 -1.50 5.17 12.88
N MET A 147 -1.80 3.90 13.18
CA MET A 147 -2.86 3.11 12.53
C MET A 147 -2.83 3.18 10.99
N GLY A 148 -1.63 3.02 10.41
CA GLY A 148 -1.40 3.09 8.95
C GLY A 148 -1.25 4.50 8.38
N PHE A 149 -1.51 5.56 9.15
CA PHE A 149 -1.24 6.94 8.74
C PHE A 149 0.20 7.33 9.03
N VAL A 150 0.95 7.69 7.98
CA VAL A 150 2.34 8.13 8.08
C VAL A 150 2.42 9.61 7.70
N ALA A 151 2.74 10.45 8.69
CA ALA A 151 3.01 11.86 8.48
C ALA A 151 4.38 12.01 7.80
N ASN A 152 4.40 12.48 6.56
CA ASN A 152 5.64 12.91 5.89
C ASN A 152 5.74 14.44 5.99
N GLU A 153 6.96 14.95 6.14
CA GLU A 153 7.29 16.36 5.92
C GLU A 153 6.91 16.74 4.49
N GLY A 154 5.77 17.41 4.31
CA GLY A 154 5.17 17.71 3.00
C GLY A 154 3.71 17.33 2.88
N LYS A 155 3.19 16.46 3.76
CA LYS A 155 1.74 16.28 3.95
C LYS A 155 1.26 17.45 4.80
N GLY A 156 0.71 18.47 4.15
CA GLY A 156 0.21 19.67 4.80
C GLY A 156 -0.83 19.34 5.88
N ILE A 157 -0.39 19.25 7.13
CA ILE A 157 -1.27 19.32 8.29
C ILE A 157 -1.61 20.80 8.41
N TYR A 158 -2.70 21.23 7.76
CA TYR A 158 -3.31 22.51 8.10
C TYR A 158 -3.84 22.37 9.52
N ARG A 159 -3.04 22.85 10.48
CA ARG A 159 -3.47 23.10 11.86
C ARG A 159 -4.33 24.36 11.90
#